data_AF-A0A9P1EBC9-F1
#
_entry.id   AF-A0A9P1EBC9-F1
#
_cell.length_a   1.000
_cell.length_b   1.000
_cell.length_c   1.000
_cell.angle_alpha   90.00
_cell.angle_beta   90.00
_cell.angle_gamma   90.00
#
_symmetry.space_group_name_H-M   'P 1'
#
loop_
_entity.id
_entity.type
_entity.pdbx_description
1 polymer ?
#
loop_
_entity_poly.entity_id
_entity_poly.type
_entity_poly.pdbx_seq_one_letter_code
_entity_poly.pdbx_strand_id
1 'polypeptide(L)'
;MVDNNISESFNSWILEARHKPIVTMLEEIRTKAMIRITENKKLSDKWFNNWPPKSMETLLDNKELVVGCRIVFSGDSGYEIGEGDTKHTVFLDKQQHTWICFCSFFPKKKSRHFFCTCKCCKYI
;
A
#
# COMPACT_ATOMS: atom_id res chain seq x y z
N MET A 1 4.67 -12.95 4.83
CA MET A 1 4.48 -11.58 5.36
C MET A 1 3.64 -11.71 6.60
N VAL A 2 4.11 -11.22 7.74
CA VAL A 2 3.25 -11.07 8.92
C VAL A 2 2.55 -9.74 8.72
N ASP A 3 1.28 -9.77 8.32
CA ASP A 3 0.44 -8.58 8.23
C ASP A 3 0.11 -8.14 9.65
N ASN A 4 1.05 -7.44 10.29
CA ASN A 4 0.81 -6.83 11.60
C ASN A 4 -0.18 -5.68 11.38
N ASN A 5 -1.47 -6.01 11.47
CA ASN A 5 -2.59 -5.10 11.40
C ASN A 5 -2.35 -3.93 12.36
N ILE A 6 -2.63 -2.70 11.91
CA ILE A 6 -2.51 -1.47 12.70
C ILE A 6 -3.15 -1.64 14.09
N SER A 7 -4.25 -2.38 14.17
CA SER A 7 -4.96 -2.70 15.41
C SER A 7 -4.13 -3.56 16.36
N GLU A 8 -3.42 -4.57 15.86
CA GLU A 8 -2.57 -5.46 16.67
C GLU A 8 -1.35 -4.70 17.21
N SER A 9 -0.71 -3.92 16.35
CA SER A 9 0.39 -3.03 16.73
C SER A 9 -0.04 -2.01 17.78
N PHE A 10 -1.21 -1.40 17.62
CA PHE A 10 -1.74 -0.45 18.58
C PHE A 10 -2.07 -1.13 19.92
N ASN A 11 -2.73 -2.29 19.87
CA ASN A 11 -3.10 -3.05 21.07
C ASN A 11 -1.87 -3.47 21.88
N SER A 12 -0.80 -3.91 21.21
CA SER A 12 0.48 -4.20 21.87
C SER A 12 1.12 -2.93 22.46
N TRP A 13 1.06 -1.80 21.76
CA TRP A 13 1.66 -0.54 22.20
C TRP A 13 1.02 0.04 23.48
N ILE A 14 -0.29 -0.13 23.64
CA ILE A 14 -1.04 0.35 24.82
C ILE A 14 -1.18 -0.69 25.94
N LEU A 15 -0.73 -1.93 25.73
CA LEU A 15 -0.99 -3.06 26.63
C LEU A 15 -0.64 -2.74 28.08
N GLU A 16 0.58 -2.24 28.32
CA GLU A 16 1.08 -1.86 29.65
C GLU A 16 0.26 -0.75 30.33
N ALA A 17 -0.30 0.19 29.56
CA ALA A 17 -1.09 1.27 30.10
C ALA A 17 -2.51 0.81 30.48
N ARG A 18 -3.06 -0.20 29.79
CA ARG A 18 -4.41 -0.74 30.05
C ARG A 18 -4.56 -1.42 31.40
N HIS A 19 -3.46 -1.85 32.02
CA HIS A 19 -3.48 -2.48 33.34
C HIS A 19 -3.57 -1.48 34.50
N LYS A 20 -3.69 -0.17 34.21
CA LYS A 20 -3.67 0.91 35.19
C LYS A 20 -5.04 1.59 35.32
N PRO A 21 -5.31 2.31 36.43
CA PRO A 21 -6.53 3.11 36.57
C PRO A 21 -6.71 4.09 35.41
N ILE A 22 -7.97 4.43 35.08
CA ILE A 22 -8.32 5.19 33.87
C ILE A 22 -7.54 6.51 33.72
N VAL A 23 -7.35 7.25 34.81
CA VAL A 23 -6.61 8.52 34.80
C VAL A 23 -5.14 8.28 34.46
N THR A 24 -4.50 7.31 35.12
CA THR A 24 -3.10 6.95 34.89
C THR A 24 -2.88 6.37 33.49
N MET A 25 -3.79 5.52 33.02
CA MET A 25 -3.76 4.95 31.66
C MET A 25 -3.75 6.06 30.60
N LEU A 26 -4.64 7.04 30.72
CA LEU A 26 -4.74 8.14 29.76
C LEU A 26 -3.48 9.02 29.78
N GLU A 27 -2.94 9.30 30.96
CA GLU A 27 -1.76 10.14 31.11
C GLU A 27 -0.51 9.48 30.50
N GLU A 28 -0.39 8.16 30.63
CA GLU A 28 0.67 7.38 30.00
C GLU A 28 0.53 7.30 28.48
N ILE A 29 -0.68 7.08 27.96
CA ILE A 29 -0.93 7.08 26.51
C ILE A 29 -0.61 8.46 25.93
N ARG A 30 -1.02 9.55 26.59
CA ARG A 30 -0.71 10.93 26.20
C ARG A 30 0.80 11.15 26.14
N THR A 31 1.53 10.76 27.18
CA THR A 31 2.98 10.92 27.25
C THR A 31 3.70 10.10 26.19
N LYS A 32 3.33 8.83 26.01
CA LYS A 32 3.87 7.96 24.95
C LYS A 32 3.62 8.54 23.56
N ALA A 33 2.42 9.08 23.31
CA ALA A 33 2.10 9.71 22.03
C ALA A 33 2.96 10.96 21.77
N MET A 34 3.13 11.83 22.77
CA MET A 34 3.97 13.03 22.66
C MET A 34 5.43 12.69 22.33
N ILE A 35 6.02 11.71 23.01
CA ILE A 35 7.38 11.24 22.75
C ILE A 35 7.49 10.74 21.32
N ARG A 36 6.58 9.85 20.91
CA ARG A 36 6.60 9.25 19.57
C ARG A 36 6.43 10.27 18.45
N ILE A 37 5.56 11.27 18.62
CA ILE A 37 5.41 12.37 17.65
C ILE A 37 6.71 13.16 17.53
N THR A 38 7.37 13.43 18.65
CA THR A 38 8.64 14.17 18.67
C THR A 38 9.76 13.39 18.00
N GLU A 39 9.86 12.08 18.25
CA GLU A 39 10.81 11.19 17.59
C GLU A 39 10.55 11.10 16.09
N ASN A 40 9.29 10.94 15.68
CA ASN A 40 8.91 10.90 14.27
C ASN A 40 9.25 12.20 13.54
N LYS A 41 9.07 13.37 14.18
CA LYS A 41 9.49 14.66 13.62
C LYS A 41 11.01 14.70 13.42
N LYS A 42 11.79 14.34 14.45
CA LYS A 42 13.26 14.27 14.34
C LYS A 42 13.75 13.30 13.27
N LEU A 43 13.01 12.21 13.03
CA LEU A 43 13.30 11.29 11.93
C LEU A 43 12.98 11.94 10.59
N SER A 44 11.82 12.59 10.47
CA SER A 44 11.41 13.31 9.26
C SER A 44 12.37 14.43 8.88
N ASP A 45 12.92 15.17 9.86
CA ASP A 45 13.88 16.25 9.63
C ASP A 45 15.18 15.75 8.99
N LYS A 46 15.50 14.45 9.15
CA LYS A 46 16.67 13.81 8.54
C LYS A 46 16.40 13.31 7.12
N TRP A 47 15.14 13.32 6.67
CA TRP A 47 14.80 12.83 5.34
C TRP A 47 15.24 13.85 4.30
N PHE A 48 15.99 13.37 3.29
CA PHE A 48 16.42 14.20 2.16
C PHE A 48 15.26 14.58 1.25
N ASN A 49 14.26 13.69 1.14
CA ASN A 49 13.09 13.85 0.29
C ASN A 49 11.83 14.08 1.15
N ASN A 50 10.77 14.61 0.54
CA ASN A 50 9.46 14.78 1.18
C ASN A 50 8.78 13.44 1.58
N TRP A 51 9.36 12.30 1.18
CA TRP A 51 8.78 10.98 1.37
C TRP A 51 9.60 10.15 2.37
N PRO A 52 8.93 9.33 3.20
CA PRO A 52 9.62 8.39 4.09
C PRO A 52 10.55 7.45 3.31
N PRO A 53 11.75 7.12 3.83
CA PRO A 53 12.70 6.23 3.18
C PRO A 53 12.09 4.88 2.79
N LYS A 54 11.25 4.30 3.66
CA LYS A 54 10.59 3.02 3.39
C LYS A 54 9.63 3.09 2.19
N SER A 55 8.90 4.19 2.07
CA SER A 55 8.01 4.42 0.91
C SER A 55 8.82 4.61 -0.37
N MET A 56 9.96 5.30 -0.28
CA MET A 56 10.87 5.48 -1.42
C MET A 56 11.51 4.17 -1.86
N GLU A 57 11.93 3.32 -0.92
CA GLU A 57 12.45 1.97 -1.18
C GLU A 57 11.41 1.13 -1.94
N THR A 58 10.18 1.06 -1.45
CA THR A 58 9.09 0.34 -2.14
C THR A 58 8.81 0.91 -3.53
N LEU A 59 8.88 2.23 -3.70
CA LEU A 59 8.72 2.86 -5.01
C LEU A 59 9.84 2.45 -5.98
N LEU A 60 11.09 2.41 -5.50
CA LEU A 60 12.24 2.02 -6.31
C LEU A 60 12.18 0.53 -6.69
N ASP A 61 11.86 -0.34 -5.74
CA ASP A 61 11.64 -1.77 -6.00
C ASP A 61 10.57 -1.98 -7.08
N ASN A 62 9.45 -1.26 -6.96
CA ASN A 62 8.37 -1.32 -7.95
C ASN A 62 8.82 -0.80 -9.32
N LYS A 63 9.65 0.23 -9.36
CA LYS A 63 10.19 0.77 -10.61
C LYS A 63 11.02 -0.28 -11.36
N GLU A 64 11.83 -1.06 -10.64
CA GLU A 64 12.61 -2.14 -11.24
C GLU A 64 11.72 -3.26 -11.79
N LEU A 65 10.62 -3.58 -11.12
CA LEU A 65 9.66 -4.59 -11.56
C LEU A 65 8.92 -4.20 -12.86
N VAL A 66 8.72 -2.90 -13.10
CA VAL A 66 7.93 -2.38 -14.23
C VAL A 66 8.74 -2.27 -15.53
N VAL A 67 10.07 -2.48 -15.50
CA VAL A 67 10.95 -2.35 -16.67
C VAL A 67 10.52 -3.26 -17.85
N GLY A 68 9.85 -4.39 -17.59
CA GLY A 68 9.31 -5.29 -18.61
C GLY A 68 7.88 -5.01 -19.08
N CYS A 69 7.22 -3.97 -18.53
CA CYS A 69 5.81 -3.67 -18.77
C CYS A 69 5.64 -2.54 -19.80
N ARG A 70 4.84 -2.78 -20.85
CA ARG A 70 4.44 -1.75 -21.82
C ARG A 70 3.19 -1.04 -21.32
N ILE A 71 3.28 0.26 -21.07
CA ILE A 71 2.15 1.06 -20.59
C ILE A 71 1.60 1.90 -21.76
N VAL A 72 0.30 1.80 -22.03
CA VAL A 72 -0.42 2.58 -23.04
C VAL A 72 -1.58 3.32 -22.38
N PHE A 73 -1.63 4.64 -22.55
CA PHE A 73 -2.68 5.47 -21.98
C PHE A 73 -3.92 5.50 -22.90
N SER A 74 -5.10 5.22 -22.35
CA SER A 74 -6.36 5.13 -23.11
C SER A 74 -7.18 6.43 -23.12
N GLY A 75 -6.64 7.56 -22.65
CA GLY A 75 -7.32 8.87 -22.67
C GLY A 75 -8.27 9.12 -21.50
N ASP A 76 -9.02 8.10 -21.08
CA ASP A 76 -10.13 8.20 -20.11
C ASP A 76 -9.76 7.61 -18.73
N SER A 77 -8.56 7.98 -18.24
CA SER A 77 -7.90 7.50 -17.00
C SER A 77 -7.61 6.00 -16.87
N GLY A 78 -7.82 5.24 -17.96
CA GLY A 78 -7.39 3.86 -18.10
C GLY A 78 -5.96 3.73 -18.67
N TYR A 79 -5.18 2.84 -18.09
CA TYR A 79 -3.85 2.44 -18.55
C TYR A 79 -3.88 0.98 -18.95
N GLU A 80 -3.52 0.66 -20.20
CA GLU A 80 -3.26 -0.71 -20.63
C GLU A 80 -1.79 -1.06 -20.33
N ILE A 81 -1.57 -2.01 -19.44
CA ILE A 81 -0.27 -2.54 -19.04
C ILE A 81 -0.12 -3.91 -19.71
N GLY A 82 0.85 -4.04 -20.62
CA GLY A 82 1.22 -5.30 -21.25
C GLY A 82 2.46 -5.91 -20.61
N GLU A 83 2.38 -7.16 -20.16
CA GLU A 83 3.53 -8.00 -19.73
C GLU A 83 3.53 -9.27 -20.60
N GLY A 84 4.44 -9.35 -21.58
CA GLY A 84 4.45 -10.43 -22.58
C GLY A 84 3.14 -10.49 -23.40
N ASP A 85 2.49 -11.66 -23.41
CA ASP A 85 1.21 -11.89 -24.10
C ASP A 85 -0.01 -11.44 -23.29
N THR A 86 0.19 -11.00 -22.04
CA THR A 86 -0.89 -10.57 -21.15
C THR A 86 -1.06 -9.05 -21.16
N LYS A 87 -2.32 -8.59 -21.19
CA LYS A 87 -2.69 -7.18 -21.14
C LYS A 87 -3.66 -6.92 -19.99
N HIS A 88 -3.49 -5.81 -19.29
CA HIS A 88 -4.31 -5.42 -18.14
C HIS A 88 -4.74 -3.97 -18.28
N THR A 89 -6.01 -3.67 -18.04
CA THR A 89 -6.48 -2.28 -18.01
C THR A 89 -6.67 -1.84 -16.56
N VAL A 90 -5.87 -0.87 -16.12
CA VAL A 90 -5.89 -0.31 -14.77
C VAL A 90 -6.50 1.09 -14.82
N PHE A 91 -7.52 1.33 -14.01
CA PHE A 91 -8.10 2.67 -13.82
C PHE A 91 -7.68 3.17 -12.44
N LEU A 92 -6.71 4.09 -12.40
CA LEU A 92 -6.14 4.61 -11.15
C LEU A 92 -7.20 5.36 -10.32
N ASP A 93 -8.05 6.15 -10.96
CA ASP A 93 -9.08 6.97 -10.29
C ASP A 93 -10.13 6.13 -9.56
N LYS A 94 -10.34 4.89 -9.99
CA LYS A 94 -11.40 4.02 -9.50
C LYS A 94 -10.89 2.89 -8.61
N GLN A 95 -9.57 2.81 -8.40
CA GLN A 95 -8.89 1.64 -7.78
C GLN A 95 -9.42 0.31 -8.36
N GLN A 96 -9.68 0.29 -9.66
CA GLN A 96 -10.29 -0.85 -10.35
C GLN A 96 -9.33 -1.44 -11.36
N HIS A 97 -9.07 -2.73 -11.22
CA HIS A 97 -8.20 -3.52 -12.09
C HIS A 97 -9.09 -4.44 -12.93
N THR A 98 -9.01 -4.28 -14.25
CA THR A 98 -9.79 -5.09 -15.21
C THR A 98 -8.82 -5.94 -16.01
N TRP A 99 -8.98 -7.26 -15.93
CA TRP A 99 -8.18 -8.21 -16.69
C TRP A 99 -8.76 -8.38 -18.08
N ILE A 100 -7.95 -8.22 -19.13
CA ILE A 100 -8.33 -8.56 -20.52
C ILE A 100 -7.34 -9.60 -21.01
N CYS A 101 -7.72 -10.87 -20.91
CA CYS A 101 -6.97 -11.93 -21.57
C CYS A 101 -7.54 -12.20 -22.94
N PHE A 102 -6.65 -12.31 -23.92
CA PHE A 102 -6.94 -12.65 -25.30
C PHE A 102 -7.21 -14.16 -25.49
N CYS A 103 -7.76 -14.83 -24.48
CA CYS A 103 -8.31 -16.17 -24.62
C CYS A 103 -9.83 -16.04 -24.71
N SER A 104 -10.38 -16.48 -25.83
CA SER A 104 -11.75 -16.32 -26.30
C SER A 104 -12.86 -16.52 -25.25
N PHE A 105 -13.89 -15.66 -25.31
CA PHE A 105 -15.31 -15.95 -24.97
C PHE A 105 -15.79 -15.87 -23.48
N PHE A 106 -16.41 -14.72 -23.10
CA PHE A 106 -17.52 -14.45 -22.12
C PHE A 106 -17.50 -15.03 -20.66
N PRO A 107 -18.29 -14.52 -19.67
CA PRO A 107 -18.73 -13.16 -19.31
C PRO A 107 -18.27 -12.71 -17.89
N LYS A 108 -18.58 -11.44 -17.58
CA LYS A 108 -18.42 -10.74 -16.29
C LYS A 108 -18.69 -11.58 -15.04
N LYS A 109 -17.73 -11.65 -14.11
CA LYS A 109 -18.02 -11.80 -12.67
C LYS A 109 -17.18 -10.84 -11.83
N LYS A 110 -17.88 -9.86 -11.23
CA LYS A 110 -17.39 -9.09 -10.07
C LYS A 110 -17.08 -10.08 -8.95
N SER A 111 -15.81 -10.33 -8.69
CA SER A 111 -15.38 -11.01 -7.47
C SER A 111 -14.23 -10.20 -6.89
N ARG A 112 -14.36 -9.87 -5.60
CA ARG A 112 -13.59 -8.84 -4.89
C ARG A 112 -12.18 -9.29 -4.49
N HIS A 113 -11.72 -10.43 -4.98
CA HIS A 113 -10.39 -10.99 -4.69
C HIS A 113 -9.93 -11.70 -5.96
N PHE A 114 -9.19 -11.00 -6.82
CA PHE A 114 -8.47 -11.63 -7.91
C PHE A 114 -7.00 -11.29 -7.77
N PHE A 115 -6.20 -12.32 -7.49
CA PHE A 115 -4.75 -12.25 -7.53
C PHE A 115 -4.33 -11.79 -8.91
N CYS A 116 -3.79 -10.57 -9.01
CA CYS A 116 -3.14 -10.14 -10.23
C CYS A 116 -1.84 -10.96 -10.39
N THR A 117 -1.77 -11.75 -11.45
CA THR A 117 -0.59 -12.55 -11.79
C THR A 117 0.52 -11.72 -12.43
N CYS A 118 0.19 -10.53 -12.92
CA CYS A 118 1.14 -9.55 -13.43
C CYS A 118 2.00 -9.00 -12.28
N LYS A 119 3.32 -9.05 -12.44
CA LYS A 119 4.25 -8.52 -11.44
C LYS A 119 4.02 -7.03 -11.21
N CYS A 120 3.62 -6.31 -12.26
CA CYS A 120 3.38 -4.85 -12.26
C CYS A 120 2.09 -4.42 -11.53
N CYS A 121 1.12 -5.31 -11.29
CA CYS A 121 -0.15 -4.96 -10.65
C CYS A 121 -0.29 -5.48 -9.21
N LYS A 122 0.73 -6.15 -8.65
CA LYS A 122 0.69 -6.61 -7.26
C LYS A 122 0.87 -5.48 -6.23
N TYR A 123 1.31 -4.29 -6.67
CA TYR A 123 1.74 -3.19 -5.80
C TYR A 123 1.11 -1.84 -6.16
N ILE A 124 0.14 -1.81 -7.09
CA ILE A 124 -0.77 -0.68 -7.33
C ILE A 124 -2.02 -0.92 -6.48
#